data_AF-A9A292-F1
#
_entry.id   AF-A9A292-F1
#
_cell.length_a   1.000
_cell.length_b   1.000
_cell.length_c   1.000
_cell.angle_alpha   90.00
_cell.angle_beta   90.00
_cell.angle_gamma   90.00
#
_symmetry.space_group_name_H-M   'P 1'
#
loop_
_entity.id
_entity.type
_entity.pdbx_description
1 polymer ?
#
loop_
_entity_poly.entity_id
_entity_poly.type
_entity_poly.pdbx_seq_one_letter_code
_entity_poly.pdbx_strand_id
1 'polypeptide(L)'
;MPLDKMSNTEDFIPTHKSVILHLQGKPVACVIDTQNNYDAINDNPSLRASLTGFLNKDEEFGLLMGFQLKIKTDEEFFQFTVYPNDEFIETVIFDERIFIINDKMDPLFSLKLNTDQFVKTKSEFDKFQKMIK
;
A
#
# COMPACT_ATOMS: atom_id res chain seq x y z
N MET A 1 1.33 -1.29 12.45
CA MET A 1 1.88 -2.11 13.54
C MET A 1 3.25 -1.59 13.88
N PRO A 2 3.53 -1.35 15.17
CA PRO A 2 4.87 -0.97 15.63
C PRO A 2 5.90 -2.08 15.43
N LEU A 3 7.15 -1.72 15.12
CA LEU A 3 8.26 -2.68 14.95
C LEU A 3 8.50 -3.55 16.19
N ASP A 4 8.41 -2.97 17.39
CA ASP A 4 8.58 -3.67 18.68
C ASP A 4 7.57 -4.80 18.90
N LYS A 5 6.51 -4.85 18.10
CA LYS A 5 5.46 -5.90 18.15
C LYS A 5 5.62 -6.94 17.04
N MET A 6 6.68 -6.88 16.24
CA MET A 6 7.00 -7.84 15.18
C MET A 6 7.83 -8.98 15.74
N SER A 7 7.19 -10.11 16.07
CA SER A 7 7.87 -11.26 16.68
C SER A 7 8.56 -12.19 15.67
N ASN A 8 8.21 -12.12 14.39
CA ASN A 8 8.75 -12.98 13.33
C ASN A 8 9.26 -12.15 12.15
N THR A 9 10.57 -12.01 12.01
CA THR A 9 11.19 -11.14 10.99
C THR A 9 10.95 -11.61 9.55
N GLU A 10 10.67 -12.89 9.33
CA GLU A 10 10.42 -13.46 8.01
C GLU A 10 9.16 -12.88 7.35
N ASP A 11 8.15 -12.55 8.15
CA ASP A 11 6.88 -11.98 7.66
C ASP A 11 7.05 -10.58 7.05
N PHE A 12 8.19 -9.93 7.31
CA PHE A 12 8.50 -8.55 6.91
C PHE A 12 9.57 -8.46 5.83
N ILE A 13 10.01 -9.59 5.27
CA ILE A 13 10.91 -9.58 4.12
C ILE A 13 10.16 -8.98 2.92
N PRO A 14 10.72 -7.99 2.19
CA PRO A 14 10.08 -7.42 1.02
C PRO A 14 9.88 -8.48 -0.05
N THR A 15 8.64 -8.62 -0.52
CA THR A 15 8.30 -9.57 -1.60
C THR A 15 8.06 -8.86 -2.93
N HIS A 16 7.60 -7.61 -2.90
CA HIS A 16 7.21 -6.86 -4.10
C HIS A 16 7.82 -5.46 -4.08
N LYS A 17 7.99 -4.89 -5.27
CA LYS A 17 8.44 -3.51 -5.46
C LYS A 17 7.24 -2.59 -5.66
N SER A 18 7.39 -1.33 -5.24
CA SER A 18 6.48 -0.25 -5.58
C SER A 18 7.11 0.73 -6.56
N VAL A 19 6.26 1.41 -7.32
CA VAL A 19 6.63 2.47 -8.24
C VAL A 19 5.49 3.50 -8.29
N ILE A 20 5.82 4.71 -8.74
CA ILE A 20 4.84 5.75 -9.00
C ILE A 20 4.83 6.00 -10.50
N LEU A 21 3.64 5.90 -11.09
CA LEU A 21 3.42 6.25 -12.48
C LEU A 21 2.76 7.63 -12.55
N HIS A 22 3.18 8.43 -13.53
CA HIS A 22 2.60 9.76 -13.77
C HIS A 22 1.66 9.69 -14.97
N LEU A 23 0.39 9.37 -14.71
CA LEU A 23 -0.64 9.28 -15.75
C LEU A 23 -1.28 10.65 -15.93
N GLN A 24 -1.10 11.26 -17.11
CA GLN A 24 -1.64 12.60 -17.43
C GLN A 24 -1.25 13.68 -16.40
N GLY A 25 -0.03 13.58 -15.86
CA GLY A 25 0.48 14.51 -14.85
C GLY A 25 -0.04 14.26 -13.42
N LYS A 26 -0.79 13.18 -13.18
CA LYS A 26 -1.21 12.76 -11.84
C LYS A 26 -0.38 11.55 -11.37
N PRO A 27 0.22 11.60 -10.17
CA PRO A 27 0.92 10.45 -9.62
C PRO A 27 -0.08 9.36 -9.26
N VAL A 28 0.31 8.11 -9.49
CA VAL A 28 -0.48 6.90 -9.23
C VAL A 28 0.42 5.88 -8.55
N ALA A 29 -0.02 5.38 -7.40
CA ALA A 29 0.72 4.42 -6.60
C ALA A 29 0.53 3.00 -7.14
N CYS A 30 1.63 2.35 -7.54
CA CYS A 30 1.62 1.02 -8.13
C CYS A 30 2.50 0.02 -7.37
N VAL A 31 2.03 -1.22 -7.24
CA VAL A 31 2.82 -2.39 -6.83
C VAL A 31 3.04 -3.27 -8.05
N ILE A 32 4.29 -3.71 -8.26
CA ILE A 32 4.65 -4.55 -9.41
C ILE A 32 4.52 -6.03 -9.00
N ASP A 33 3.66 -6.77 -9.69
CA ASP A 33 3.52 -8.22 -9.56
C ASP A 33 3.65 -8.92 -10.91
N THR A 34 4.37 -10.04 -10.92
CA THR A 34 4.61 -10.88 -12.11
C THR A 34 4.23 -12.35 -11.86
N GLN A 35 3.77 -12.68 -10.65
CA GLN A 35 3.58 -14.05 -10.21
C GLN A 35 2.11 -14.46 -10.17
N ASN A 36 1.19 -13.53 -9.88
CA ASN A 36 -0.22 -13.86 -9.69
C ASN A 36 -1.07 -13.49 -10.91
N ASN A 37 -2.18 -14.21 -11.08
CA ASN A 37 -3.22 -13.88 -12.04
C ASN A 37 -4.42 -13.27 -11.31
N TYR A 38 -4.92 -12.14 -11.82
CA TYR A 38 -6.02 -11.39 -11.23
C TYR A 38 -7.36 -11.57 -11.96
N ASP A 39 -7.38 -12.33 -13.07
CA ASP A 39 -8.57 -12.57 -13.89
C ASP A 39 -9.72 -13.19 -13.07
N ALA A 40 -9.41 -14.05 -12.10
CA ALA A 40 -10.39 -14.76 -11.28
C ALA A 40 -10.96 -13.93 -10.11
N ILE A 41 -10.35 -12.77 -9.79
CA ILE A 41 -10.72 -12.00 -8.59
C ILE A 41 -11.38 -10.66 -8.87
N ASN A 42 -11.20 -10.06 -10.06
CA ASN A 42 -11.65 -8.70 -10.36
C ASN A 42 -13.17 -8.51 -10.13
N ASP A 43 -13.97 -9.56 -10.36
CA ASP A 43 -15.43 -9.53 -10.20
C ASP A 43 -15.95 -10.49 -9.10
N ASN A 44 -15.05 -11.01 -8.25
CA ASN A 44 -15.43 -12.00 -7.25
C ASN A 44 -16.17 -11.33 -6.06
N PRO A 45 -17.42 -11.72 -5.72
CA PRO A 45 -18.19 -11.08 -4.65
C PRO A 45 -17.61 -11.34 -3.24
N SER A 46 -16.81 -12.39 -3.08
CA SER A 46 -16.10 -12.71 -1.83
C SER A 46 -14.84 -11.87 -1.63
N LEU A 47 -14.44 -11.06 -2.62
CA LEU A 47 -13.22 -10.28 -2.59
C LEU A 47 -13.12 -9.42 -1.32
N ARG A 48 -12.03 -9.59 -0.60
CA ARG A 48 -11.63 -8.78 0.55
C ARG A 48 -10.18 -8.39 0.38
N ALA A 49 -9.89 -7.12 0.60
CA ALA A 49 -8.52 -6.64 0.65
C ALA A 49 -8.27 -5.82 1.91
N SER A 50 -7.05 -5.90 2.42
CA SER A 50 -6.63 -5.20 3.63
C SER A 50 -5.19 -4.71 3.47
N LEU A 51 -4.93 -3.49 3.94
CA LEU A 51 -3.61 -2.89 3.99
C LEU A 51 -3.20 -2.71 5.45
N THR A 52 -2.08 -3.31 5.85
CA THR A 52 -1.53 -3.18 7.20
C THR A 52 -0.18 -2.47 7.11
N GLY A 53 -0.13 -1.21 7.56
CA GLY A 53 1.12 -0.44 7.61
C GLY A 53 2.05 -0.84 8.75
N PHE A 54 3.35 -0.67 8.55
CA PHE A 54 4.41 -0.78 9.54
C PHE A 54 4.90 0.61 9.90
N LEU A 55 4.95 0.93 11.18
CA LEU A 55 5.32 2.28 11.65
C LEU A 55 6.59 2.19 12.47
N ASN A 56 7.52 3.11 12.24
CA ASN A 56 8.64 3.32 13.15
C ASN A 56 8.16 4.16 14.33
N LYS A 57 8.11 3.58 15.54
CA LYS A 57 7.69 4.33 16.73
C LYS A 57 8.78 5.28 17.26
N ASP A 58 10.03 5.01 16.93
CA ASP A 58 11.17 5.79 17.44
C ASP A 58 11.39 7.07 16.62
N GLU A 59 10.71 7.19 15.48
CA GLU A 59 10.56 8.46 14.78
C GLU A 59 9.32 9.18 15.30
N GLU A 60 9.48 10.46 15.66
CA GLU A 60 8.42 11.32 16.23
C GLU A 60 7.11 11.30 15.42
N PHE A 61 7.17 10.94 14.14
CA PHE A 61 6.08 11.07 13.18
C PHE A 61 5.43 9.75 12.77
N GLY A 62 5.90 8.60 13.26
CA GLY A 62 5.30 7.31 12.92
C GLY A 62 5.23 7.07 11.41
N LEU A 63 6.30 7.36 10.67
CA LEU A 63 6.33 7.19 9.22
C LEU A 63 6.09 5.72 8.85
N LEU A 64 5.31 5.53 7.78
CA LEU A 64 5.01 4.22 7.24
C LEU A 64 6.25 3.68 6.52
N MET A 65 7.07 2.89 7.22
CA MET A 65 8.26 2.27 6.61
C MET A 65 7.91 1.23 5.55
N GLY A 66 6.74 0.62 5.67
CA GLY A 66 6.29 -0.44 4.77
C GLY A 66 4.85 -0.82 5.02
N PHE A 67 4.31 -1.70 4.19
CA PHE A 67 2.98 -2.25 4.38
C PHE A 67 2.90 -3.70 3.92
N GLN A 68 1.94 -4.41 4.49
CA GLN A 68 1.42 -5.66 3.98
C GLN A 68 0.08 -5.43 3.29
N LEU A 69 0.01 -5.71 1.99
CA LEU A 69 -1.23 -5.74 1.23
C LEU A 69 -1.68 -7.19 1.12
N LYS A 70 -2.89 -7.49 1.61
CA LYS A 70 -3.52 -8.80 1.48
C LYS A 70 -4.74 -8.68 0.62
N ILE A 71 -4.86 -9.55 -0.38
CA ILE A 71 -6.02 -9.66 -1.27
C ILE A 71 -6.47 -11.11 -1.20
N LYS A 72 -7.76 -11.35 -0.96
CA LYS A 72 -8.29 -12.70 -0.84
C LYS A 72 -9.71 -12.82 -1.37
N THR A 73 -10.00 -13.99 -1.89
CA THR A 73 -11.35 -14.49 -2.18
C THR A 73 -11.57 -15.77 -1.36
N ASP A 74 -12.66 -16.49 -1.60
CA ASP A 74 -12.86 -17.81 -1.02
C ASP A 74 -11.86 -18.86 -1.56
N GLU A 75 -11.27 -18.62 -2.74
CA GLU A 75 -10.41 -19.58 -3.44
C GLU A 75 -8.94 -19.16 -3.50
N GLU A 76 -8.66 -17.85 -3.50
CA GLU A 76 -7.33 -17.30 -3.72
C GLU A 76 -6.89 -16.37 -2.59
N PHE A 77 -5.58 -16.35 -2.34
CA PHE A 77 -4.95 -15.50 -1.34
C PHE A 77 -3.61 -14.98 -1.84
N PHE A 78 -3.46 -13.65 -1.86
CA PHE A 78 -2.24 -12.95 -2.22
C PHE A 78 -1.79 -12.06 -1.06
N GLN A 79 -0.48 -12.05 -0.80
CA GLN A 79 0.12 -11.20 0.23
C GLN A 79 1.41 -10.57 -0.28
N PHE A 80 1.47 -9.24 -0.21
CA PHE A 80 2.63 -8.45 -0.62
C PHE A 80 3.19 -7.72 0.57
N THR A 81 4.50 -7.78 0.75
CA THR A 81 5.24 -6.97 1.71
C THR A 81 6.06 -5.97 0.91
N VAL A 82 5.79 -4.68 1.11
CA VAL A 82 6.34 -3.58 0.32
C VAL A 82 6.89 -2.51 1.25
N TYR A 83 8.08 -1.98 0.92
CA TYR A 83 8.70 -0.83 1.58
C TYR A 83 8.72 0.32 0.57
N PRO A 84 7.68 1.18 0.55
CA PRO A 84 7.55 2.24 -0.43
C PRO A 84 8.42 3.45 -0.07
N ASN A 85 8.60 4.36 -1.03
CA ASN A 85 9.17 5.68 -0.78
C ASN A 85 8.09 6.66 -0.28
N ASP A 86 8.52 7.84 0.19
CA ASP A 86 7.62 8.87 0.73
C ASP A 86 6.59 9.33 -0.30
N GLU A 87 7.00 9.54 -1.55
CA GLU A 87 6.12 9.96 -2.64
C GLU A 87 4.97 8.97 -2.88
N PHE A 88 5.20 7.66 -2.69
CA PHE A 88 4.17 6.65 -2.85
C PHE A 88 3.18 6.73 -1.70
N ILE A 89 3.68 6.92 -0.47
CA ILE A 89 2.84 7.06 0.73
C ILE A 89 1.93 8.28 0.56
N GLU A 90 2.48 9.42 0.14
CA GLU A 90 1.72 10.63 -0.16
C GLU A 90 0.66 10.35 -1.24
N THR A 91 1.05 9.72 -2.34
CA THR A 91 0.14 9.38 -3.44
C THR A 91 -1.03 8.51 -2.94
N VAL A 92 -0.77 7.50 -2.11
CA VAL A 92 -1.82 6.65 -1.52
C VAL A 92 -2.71 7.43 -0.56
N ILE A 93 -2.16 8.35 0.24
CA ILE A 93 -2.93 9.21 1.16
C ILE A 93 -3.90 10.11 0.37
N PHE A 94 -3.50 10.61 -0.80
CA PHE A 94 -4.31 11.55 -1.58
C PHE A 94 -5.29 10.86 -2.54
N ASP A 95 -4.89 9.79 -3.21
CA ASP A 95 -5.72 9.09 -4.20
C ASP A 95 -6.52 7.92 -3.59
N GLU A 96 -6.17 7.47 -2.39
CA GLU A 96 -6.81 6.36 -1.67
C GLU A 96 -6.87 5.07 -2.51
N ARG A 97 -5.93 4.89 -3.43
CA ARG A 97 -5.87 3.74 -4.35
C ARG A 97 -4.47 3.20 -4.49
N ILE A 98 -4.39 1.89 -4.69
CA ILE A 98 -3.18 1.20 -5.10
C ILE A 98 -3.53 0.38 -6.34
N PHE A 99 -2.70 0.51 -7.37
CA PHE A 99 -2.77 -0.30 -8.57
C PHE A 99 -1.77 -1.44 -8.48
N ILE A 100 -2.13 -2.60 -9.02
CA ILE A 100 -1.20 -3.70 -9.26
C ILE A 100 -0.97 -3.77 -10.74
N ILE A 101 0.29 -3.75 -11.13
CA ILE A 101 0.74 -3.74 -12.52
C ILE A 101 1.73 -4.87 -12.76
N ASN A 102 1.85 -5.31 -14.00
CA ASN A 102 2.95 -6.20 -14.40
C ASN A 102 4.25 -5.42 -14.65
N ASP A 103 5.33 -6.13 -14.99
CA ASP A 103 6.63 -5.55 -15.36
C ASP A 103 6.61 -4.69 -16.63
N LYS A 104 5.58 -4.87 -17.47
CA LYS A 104 5.30 -4.04 -18.66
C LYS A 104 4.41 -2.83 -18.37
N MET A 105 4.05 -2.62 -17.10
CA MET A 105 3.16 -1.55 -16.63
C MET A 105 1.69 -1.71 -17.07
N ASP A 106 1.28 -2.89 -17.53
CA ASP A 106 -0.13 -3.17 -17.78
C ASP A 106 -0.87 -3.30 -16.44
N PRO A 107 -2.06 -2.70 -16.29
CA PRO A 107 -2.85 -2.82 -15.08
C PRO A 107 -3.43 -4.22 -14.96
N LEU A 108 -3.21 -4.86 -13.80
CA LEU A 108 -3.75 -6.17 -13.46
C LEU A 108 -4.96 -6.06 -12.53
N PHE A 109 -4.85 -5.17 -11.54
CA PHE A 109 -5.85 -5.02 -10.49
C PHE A 109 -5.78 -3.62 -9.90
N SER A 110 -6.88 -3.14 -9.32
CA SER A 110 -6.86 -1.90 -8.55
C SER A 110 -7.66 -2.05 -7.28
N LEU A 111 -7.11 -1.53 -6.19
CA LEU A 111 -7.74 -1.52 -4.89
C LEU A 111 -8.05 -0.09 -4.48
N LYS A 112 -9.32 0.20 -4.23
CA LYS A 112 -9.71 1.39 -3.48
C LYS A 112 -9.61 1.10 -1.99
N LEU A 113 -8.83 1.89 -1.28
CA LEU A 113 -8.70 1.82 0.16
C LEU A 113 -9.88 2.56 0.79
N ASN A 114 -10.52 1.94 1.78
CA ASN A 114 -11.59 2.57 2.56
C ASN A 114 -11.06 2.84 3.97
N THR A 115 -10.87 4.11 4.32
CA THR A 115 -9.87 4.47 5.33
C THR A 115 -10.36 5.47 6.38
N ASP A 116 -11.14 5.00 7.35
CA ASP A 116 -11.27 5.71 8.64
C ASP A 116 -9.92 5.85 9.38
N GLN A 117 -8.91 5.05 8.99
CA GLN A 117 -7.56 5.08 9.58
C GLN A 117 -6.58 6.01 8.83
N PHE A 118 -6.66 6.17 7.50
CA PHE A 118 -5.82 7.15 6.77
C PHE A 118 -6.33 8.58 6.92
N VAL A 119 -7.60 8.83 7.23
CA VAL A 119 -8.09 10.20 7.52
C VAL A 119 -7.30 10.81 8.70
N LYS A 120 -6.91 10.00 9.69
CA LYS A 120 -5.99 10.43 10.75
C LYS A 120 -4.60 10.71 10.19
N THR A 121 -4.05 9.83 9.36
CA THR A 121 -2.74 10.05 8.72
C THR A 121 -2.69 11.29 7.83
N LYS A 122 -3.75 11.57 7.05
CA LYS A 122 -3.88 12.77 6.21
C LYS A 122 -3.98 14.04 7.05
N SER A 123 -4.81 14.03 8.09
CA SER A 123 -4.92 15.18 9.00
C SER A 123 -3.64 15.43 9.81
N GLU A 124 -2.93 14.39 10.21
CA GLU A 124 -1.59 14.50 10.83
C GLU A 124 -0.53 14.97 9.82
N PHE A 125 -0.55 14.47 8.58
CA PHE A 125 0.32 14.92 7.50
C PHE A 125 0.08 16.39 7.14
N ASP A 126 -1.18 16.83 7.07
CA ASP A 126 -1.55 18.22 6.83
C ASP A 126 -1.10 19.13 7.98
N LYS A 127 -1.11 18.65 9.24
CA LYS A 127 -0.52 19.37 10.37
C LYS A 127 1.00 19.49 10.22
N PHE A 128 1.67 18.41 9.82
CA PHE A 128 3.11 18.38 9.60
C PHE A 128 3.56 19.35 8.50
N GLN A 129 2.89 19.35 7.35
CA GLN A 129 3.12 20.30 6.26
C GLN A 129 2.97 21.77 6.70
N LYS A 130 2.12 22.05 7.69
CA LYS A 130 1.95 23.38 8.28
C LYS A 130 3.04 23.74 9.29
N MET A 131 3.74 22.77 9.87
CA MET A 131 4.84 22.99 10.82
C MET A 131 6.19 23.19 10.12
N ILE A 132 6.33 22.73 8.87
CA ILE A 132 7.56 22.90 8.05
C ILE A 132 7.54 24.22 7.25
N LYS A 133 6.42 24.93 7.20
CA LYS A 133 6.32 26.30 6.66
C LYS A 133 6.52 27.34 7.74
#